data_AF-A0A6V8NRA5-F1
#
_entry.id   AF-A0A6V8NRA5-F1
#
_cell.length_a   1.000
_cell.length_b   1.000
_cell.length_c   1.000
_cell.angle_alpha   90.00
_cell.angle_beta   90.00
_cell.angle_gamma   90.00
#
_symmetry.space_group_name_H-M   'P 1'
#
loop_
_entity.id
_entity.type
_entity.pdbx_description
1 polymer ?
#
loop_
_entity_poly.entity_id
_entity_poly.type
_entity_poly.pdbx_seq_one_letter_code
_entity_poly.pdbx_strand_id
1 'polypeptide(L)'
;MNRLYYLLPMILGLVGLIFLKKHFDSSKVPLLLFSGLLYAVTFLFYPIYGISFSLISLIYGLTRLVSGEKQHVMEYLKKYSILFSLAVVGLIPWIITLIYNRKMLDLYSAIASSRARITPLFLSLCLLLIFVFYDFFYQTRNRKILAAILVSIVSLIFYELSMLHYLNREMWDFWPGFMVQIFAFVRRYYKYGFILLTLAGLYLLPNFLRNTRLKDLEYSFFYVALSVFFILSILPKMLLYNFNMARFMHFLWLPLSILASNGILKVSGKNWIRNAVLAMVITISSFSFFFYSVFFITFPHQRVSPTYYRTEELEAMNYLQKKPMGTVLSSERIAYYLPFFSNKFSLLGGEQIVVGLDKKKQDYERFFNWRTQSKERLEILNRYHIDYVFVSKEDIDQEVFDRLDDEKFLSLVFYEGTTKIYLVET
;
A
#
# COMPACT_ATOMS: atom_id res chain seq x y z
N MET A 1 5.65 -2.90 21.10
CA MET A 1 5.30 -4.15 20.37
C MET A 1 6.40 -4.44 19.33
N ASN A 2 7.05 -5.60 19.41
CA ASN A 2 8.28 -5.89 18.66
C ASN A 2 8.06 -6.01 17.14
N ARG A 3 8.81 -5.21 16.38
CA ARG A 3 8.70 -5.08 14.91
C ARG A 3 9.17 -6.29 14.10
N LEU A 4 9.69 -7.32 14.78
CA LEU A 4 9.85 -8.67 14.23
C LEU A 4 8.54 -9.20 13.62
N TYR A 5 7.40 -8.74 14.13
CA TYR A 5 6.06 -9.06 13.63
C TYR A 5 5.86 -8.74 12.14
N TYR A 6 6.50 -7.69 11.58
CA TYR A 6 6.36 -7.34 10.16
C TYR A 6 7.24 -8.19 9.22
N LEU A 7 8.35 -8.73 9.72
CA LEU A 7 9.29 -9.52 8.92
C LEU A 7 8.93 -11.00 8.92
N LEU A 8 8.37 -11.48 10.02
CA LEU A 8 7.98 -12.87 10.19
C LEU A 8 7.12 -13.41 9.02
N PRO A 9 6.07 -12.73 8.53
CA PRO A 9 5.23 -13.22 7.44
C PRO A 9 5.97 -13.28 6.09
N MET A 10 6.87 -12.32 5.82
CA MET A 10 7.72 -12.38 4.63
C MET A 10 8.66 -13.57 4.67
N ILE A 11 9.31 -13.81 5.81
CA ILE A 11 10.22 -14.94 6.01
C ILE A 11 9.43 -16.25 5.91
N LEU A 12 8.31 -16.37 6.61
CA LEU A 12 7.48 -17.58 6.60
C LEU A 12 6.92 -17.88 5.21
N GLY A 13 6.45 -16.86 4.48
CA GLY A 13 5.97 -17.04 3.11
C GLY A 13 7.08 -17.42 2.12
N LEU A 14 8.28 -16.83 2.24
CA LEU A 14 9.45 -17.20 1.45
C LEU A 14 9.91 -18.63 1.74
N VAL A 15 10.04 -18.98 3.02
CA VAL A 15 10.38 -20.35 3.45
C VAL A 15 9.31 -21.33 2.97
N GLY A 16 8.04 -20.96 3.05
CA GLY A 16 6.92 -21.73 2.52
C GLY A 16 7.04 -21.98 1.01
N LEU A 17 7.41 -20.96 0.23
CA LEU A 17 7.69 -21.09 -1.20
C LEU A 17 8.89 -21.98 -1.51
N ILE A 18 9.98 -21.88 -0.73
CA ILE A 18 11.18 -22.72 -0.90
C ILE A 18 10.82 -24.20 -0.69
N PHE A 19 10.09 -24.50 0.38
CA PHE A 19 9.63 -25.86 0.66
C PHE A 19 8.64 -26.35 -0.38
N LEU A 20 7.78 -25.47 -0.89
CA LEU A 20 6.83 -25.78 -1.94
C LEU A 20 7.56 -26.16 -3.24
N LYS A 21 8.60 -25.40 -3.62
CA LYS A 21 9.47 -25.75 -4.76
C LYS A 21 10.14 -27.12 -4.56
N LYS A 22 10.77 -27.34 -3.40
CA LYS A 22 11.43 -28.61 -3.08
C LYS A 22 10.46 -29.80 -3.04
N HIS A 23 9.20 -29.56 -2.69
CA HIS A 23 8.14 -30.55 -2.76
C HIS A 23 7.67 -30.82 -4.20
N PHE A 24 7.71 -29.84 -5.10
CA PHE A 24 7.46 -30.14 -6.52
C PHE A 24 8.49 -31.11 -7.08
N ASP A 25 9.71 -31.07 -6.56
CA ASP A 25 10.77 -32.00 -6.94
C ASP A 25 10.74 -33.32 -6.12
N SER A 26 9.96 -33.40 -5.03
CA SER A 26 9.88 -34.57 -4.16
C SER A 26 8.45 -34.86 -3.70
N SER A 27 7.92 -36.04 -4.00
CA SER A 27 6.54 -36.48 -3.69
C SER A 27 6.17 -36.58 -2.18
N LYS A 28 6.90 -35.91 -1.29
CA LYS A 28 6.76 -35.97 0.17
C LYS A 28 5.67 -35.04 0.71
N VAL A 29 4.47 -35.58 0.94
CA VAL A 29 3.30 -34.89 1.55
C VAL A 29 3.60 -34.00 2.77
N PRO A 30 4.49 -34.36 3.72
CA PRO A 30 4.78 -33.52 4.89
C PRO A 30 5.30 -32.12 4.56
N LEU A 31 6.06 -31.97 3.47
CA LEU A 31 6.58 -30.66 3.05
C LEU A 31 5.47 -29.74 2.55
N LEU A 32 4.46 -30.29 1.88
CA LEU A 32 3.30 -29.54 1.40
C LEU A 32 2.45 -29.02 2.57
N LEU A 33 2.20 -29.86 3.57
CA LEU A 33 1.46 -29.48 4.77
C LEU A 33 2.21 -28.39 5.55
N PHE A 34 3.53 -28.52 5.67
CA PHE A 34 4.37 -27.51 6.31
C PHE A 34 4.31 -26.16 5.56
N SER A 35 4.46 -26.18 4.23
CA SER A 35 4.28 -24.97 3.39
C SER A 35 2.89 -24.36 3.54
N GLY A 36 1.84 -25.18 3.56
CA GLY A 36 0.46 -24.72 3.77
C GLY A 36 0.23 -24.10 5.14
N LEU A 37 0.89 -24.63 6.18
CA LEU A 37 0.83 -24.08 7.53
C LEU A 37 1.57 -22.74 7.62
N LEU A 38 2.75 -22.62 7.00
CA LEU A 38 3.47 -21.35 6.88
C LEU A 38 2.64 -20.29 6.13
N TYR A 39 1.91 -20.70 5.08
CA TYR A 39 0.96 -19.83 4.38
C TYR A 39 -0.21 -19.41 5.26
N ALA A 40 -0.82 -20.35 5.99
CA ALA A 40 -1.91 -20.06 6.92
C ALA A 40 -1.47 -19.06 8.00
N VAL A 41 -0.28 -19.22 8.56
CA VAL A 41 0.30 -18.27 9.53
C VAL A 41 0.56 -16.91 8.89
N THR A 42 1.03 -16.89 7.63
CA THR A 42 1.21 -15.63 6.88
C THR A 42 -0.12 -14.91 6.71
N PHE A 43 -1.20 -15.62 6.34
CA PHE A 43 -2.54 -15.06 6.24
C PHE A 43 -3.10 -14.60 7.59
N LEU A 44 -2.90 -15.39 8.63
CA LEU A 44 -3.37 -15.09 9.99
C LEU A 44 -2.83 -13.75 10.48
N PHE A 45 -1.54 -13.49 10.26
CA PHE A 45 -0.94 -12.25 10.73
C PHE A 45 -1.02 -11.12 9.70
N TYR A 46 -0.92 -11.43 8.41
CA TYR A 46 -0.85 -10.46 7.31
C TYR A 46 -1.54 -10.96 6.04
N PRO A 47 -2.86 -10.76 5.91
CA PRO A 47 -3.65 -11.32 4.83
C PRO A 47 -3.21 -10.78 3.46
N ILE A 48 -2.71 -9.54 3.39
CA ILE A 48 -2.19 -8.97 2.14
C ILE A 48 -0.99 -9.77 1.62
N TYR A 49 -0.01 -10.08 2.48
CA TYR A 49 1.14 -10.90 2.07
C TYR A 49 0.69 -12.32 1.72
N GLY A 50 -0.24 -12.90 2.48
CA GLY A 50 -0.83 -14.19 2.15
C GLY A 50 -1.49 -14.22 0.77
N ILE A 51 -2.26 -13.19 0.42
CA ILE A 51 -2.87 -13.01 -0.91
C ILE A 51 -1.76 -12.90 -1.97
N SER A 52 -0.71 -12.12 -1.72
CA SER A 52 0.44 -12.03 -2.63
C SER A 52 1.06 -13.39 -2.90
N PHE A 53 1.40 -14.13 -1.85
CA PHE A 53 1.99 -15.46 -1.97
C PHE A 53 1.07 -16.44 -2.71
N SER A 54 -0.23 -16.36 -2.46
CA SER A 54 -1.26 -17.13 -3.16
C SER A 54 -1.33 -16.81 -4.65
N LEU A 55 -1.28 -15.53 -4.99
CA LEU A 55 -1.27 -15.06 -6.38
C LEU A 55 -0.02 -15.55 -7.12
N ILE A 56 1.14 -15.44 -6.49
CA ILE A 56 2.44 -15.89 -7.04
C ILE A 56 2.41 -17.38 -7.34
N SER A 57 1.95 -18.15 -6.36
CA SER A 57 1.74 -19.58 -6.42
C SER A 57 0.80 -20.02 -7.55
N LEU A 58 -0.32 -19.29 -7.72
CA LEU A 58 -1.28 -19.50 -8.79
C LEU A 58 -0.65 -19.18 -10.16
N ILE A 59 0.03 -18.04 -10.28
CA ILE A 59 0.75 -17.62 -11.49
C ILE A 59 1.78 -18.70 -11.88
N TYR A 60 2.56 -19.21 -10.93
CA TYR A 60 3.53 -20.29 -11.17
C TYR A 60 2.87 -21.56 -11.71
N GLY A 61 1.69 -21.91 -11.20
CA GLY A 61 0.91 -23.06 -11.67
C GLY A 61 0.38 -22.90 -13.07
N LEU A 62 -0.24 -21.75 -13.33
CA LEU A 62 -0.73 -21.39 -14.67
C LEU A 62 0.42 -21.36 -15.68
N THR A 63 1.60 -20.91 -15.27
CA THR A 63 2.81 -20.91 -16.10
C THR A 63 3.18 -22.33 -16.54
N ARG A 64 3.20 -23.30 -15.62
CA ARG A 64 3.45 -24.71 -15.95
C ARG A 64 2.37 -25.34 -16.82
N LEU A 65 1.11 -24.94 -16.62
CA LEU A 65 0.01 -25.37 -17.50
C LEU A 65 0.23 -24.92 -18.93
N VAL A 66 0.66 -23.67 -19.12
CA VAL A 66 0.89 -23.11 -20.45
C VAL A 66 2.15 -23.67 -21.10
N SER A 67 3.18 -24.03 -20.33
CA SER A 67 4.39 -24.67 -20.87
C SER A 67 4.19 -26.10 -21.38
N GLY A 68 2.97 -26.65 -21.27
CA GLY A 68 2.62 -27.97 -21.82
C GLY A 68 2.83 -29.14 -20.85
N GLU A 69 3.18 -28.90 -19.59
CA GLU A 69 3.34 -29.92 -18.54
C GLU A 69 2.00 -30.45 -18.00
N LYS A 70 1.04 -30.79 -18.88
CA LYS A 70 -0.37 -31.08 -18.51
C LYS A 70 -0.53 -32.13 -17.41
N GLN A 71 0.27 -33.20 -17.41
CA GLN A 71 0.23 -34.25 -16.37
C GLN A 71 0.57 -33.69 -14.98
N HIS A 72 1.51 -32.73 -14.91
CA HIS A 72 1.85 -32.08 -13.65
C HIS A 72 0.77 -31.11 -13.19
N VAL A 73 -0.09 -30.58 -14.07
CA VAL A 73 -1.08 -29.56 -13.69
C VAL A 73 -2.19 -30.09 -12.80
N MET A 74 -2.71 -31.30 -13.05
CA MET A 74 -3.74 -31.88 -12.17
C MET A 74 -3.17 -32.22 -10.81
N GLU A 75 -1.96 -32.75 -10.77
CA GLU A 75 -1.25 -32.99 -9.52
C GLU A 75 -0.96 -31.67 -8.79
N TYR A 76 -0.59 -30.63 -9.54
CA TYR A 76 -0.33 -29.28 -9.06
C TYR A 76 -1.60 -28.64 -8.48
N LEU A 77 -2.72 -28.64 -9.20
CA LEU A 77 -4.00 -28.12 -8.72
C LEU A 77 -4.51 -28.87 -7.48
N LYS A 78 -4.33 -30.21 -7.44
CA LYS A 78 -4.65 -31.00 -6.25
C LYS A 78 -3.80 -30.60 -5.06
N LYS A 79 -2.47 -30.48 -5.23
CA LYS A 79 -1.55 -30.02 -4.17
C LYS A 79 -1.87 -28.60 -3.70
N TYR A 80 -2.22 -27.70 -4.62
CA TYR A 80 -2.61 -26.34 -4.31
C TYR A 80 -3.96 -26.23 -3.62
N SER A 81 -4.91 -27.11 -3.94
CA SER A 81 -6.19 -27.13 -3.21
C SER A 81 -5.97 -27.37 -1.72
N ILE A 82 -5.01 -28.22 -1.34
CA ILE A 82 -4.61 -28.46 0.06
C ILE A 82 -3.97 -27.20 0.64
N LEU A 83 -3.01 -26.61 -0.09
CA LEU A 83 -2.28 -25.42 0.35
C LEU A 83 -3.21 -24.21 0.54
N PHE A 84 -4.13 -23.98 -0.39
CA PHE A 84 -5.14 -22.92 -0.32
C PHE A 84 -6.19 -23.20 0.75
N SER A 85 -6.61 -24.45 0.94
CA SER A 85 -7.55 -24.80 2.03
C SER A 85 -6.95 -24.46 3.39
N LEU A 86 -5.67 -24.79 3.61
CA LEU A 86 -4.94 -24.41 4.83
C LEU A 86 -4.79 -22.89 4.95
N ALA A 87 -4.46 -22.21 3.86
CA ALA A 87 -4.36 -20.76 3.82
C ALA A 87 -5.69 -20.05 4.17
N VAL A 88 -6.82 -20.58 3.70
CA VAL A 88 -8.17 -20.07 3.99
C VAL A 88 -8.47 -20.13 5.49
N VAL A 89 -7.99 -21.14 6.22
CA VAL A 89 -8.13 -21.20 7.68
C VAL A 89 -7.48 -19.97 8.34
N GLY A 90 -6.32 -19.53 7.84
CA GLY A 90 -5.66 -18.30 8.29
C GLY A 90 -6.42 -17.02 7.95
N LEU A 91 -7.31 -17.04 6.95
CA LEU A 91 -8.17 -15.89 6.59
C LEU A 91 -9.42 -15.77 7.44
N ILE A 92 -9.88 -16.84 8.10
CA ILE A 92 -11.14 -16.86 8.86
C ILE A 92 -11.19 -15.71 9.89
N PRO A 93 -10.16 -15.48 10.72
CA PRO A 93 -10.18 -14.37 11.68
C PRO A 93 -10.34 -13.00 11.01
N TRP A 94 -9.79 -12.81 9.81
CA TRP A 94 -9.92 -11.57 9.04
C TRP A 94 -11.31 -11.41 8.43
N ILE A 95 -11.91 -12.49 7.93
CA ILE A 95 -13.29 -12.47 7.41
C ILE A 95 -14.25 -12.15 8.56
N ILE A 96 -14.10 -12.79 9.72
CA ILE A 96 -14.86 -12.49 10.93
C ILE A 96 -14.66 -11.02 11.31
N THR A 97 -13.42 -10.54 11.37
CA THR A 97 -13.12 -9.13 11.68
C THR A 97 -13.75 -8.17 10.66
N LEU A 98 -13.75 -8.51 9.37
CA LEU A 98 -14.37 -7.71 8.32
C LEU A 98 -15.89 -7.61 8.49
N ILE A 99 -16.54 -8.70 8.92
CA ILE A 99 -17.99 -8.76 9.18
C ILE A 99 -18.34 -7.96 10.44
N TYR A 100 -17.59 -8.13 11.53
CA TYR A 100 -17.93 -7.56 12.84
C TYR A 100 -17.34 -6.17 13.09
N ASN A 101 -16.21 -5.83 12.49
CA ASN A 101 -15.50 -4.56 12.71
C ASN A 101 -14.75 -4.08 11.46
N ARG A 102 -15.52 -3.68 10.44
CA ARG A 102 -14.99 -3.17 9.16
C ARG A 102 -13.92 -2.08 9.32
N LYS A 103 -14.04 -1.22 10.36
CA LYS A 103 -13.11 -0.12 10.65
C LYS A 103 -11.68 -0.58 11.02
N MET A 104 -11.52 -1.77 11.61
CA MET A 104 -10.19 -2.33 11.92
C MET A 104 -9.36 -2.65 10.67
N LEU A 105 -10.01 -3.07 9.58
CA LEU A 105 -9.34 -3.34 8.31
C LEU A 105 -8.84 -2.05 7.64
N ASP A 106 -9.61 -0.97 7.76
CA ASP A 106 -9.21 0.34 7.25
C ASP A 106 -7.93 0.82 7.97
N LEU A 107 -7.87 0.65 9.29
CA LEU A 107 -6.69 0.95 10.12
C LEU A 107 -5.46 0.12 9.71
N TYR A 108 -5.65 -1.19 9.52
CA TYR A 108 -4.57 -2.08 9.10
C TYR A 108 -4.06 -1.74 7.69
N SER A 109 -4.98 -1.39 6.78
CA SER A 109 -4.66 -0.95 5.42
C SER A 109 -3.93 0.39 5.41
N ALA A 110 -4.26 1.30 6.33
CA ALA A 110 -3.61 2.60 6.49
C ALA A 110 -2.16 2.44 6.99
N ILE A 111 -1.92 1.54 7.95
CA ILE A 111 -0.58 1.23 8.47
C ILE A 111 0.29 0.54 7.41
N ALA A 112 -0.26 -0.40 6.64
CA ALA A 112 0.45 -1.03 5.53
C ALA A 112 0.74 -0.06 4.36
N SER A 113 0.04 1.08 4.29
CA SER A 113 0.20 2.08 3.23
C SER A 113 1.28 3.14 3.50
N SER A 114 1.88 3.14 4.70
CA SER A 114 2.84 4.18 5.05
C SER A 114 4.24 3.90 4.47
N ARG A 115 4.40 4.30 3.21
CA ARG A 115 5.63 4.82 2.60
C ARG A 115 6.86 3.91 2.72
N ALA A 116 6.97 2.92 1.84
CA ALA A 116 8.29 2.42 1.43
C ALA A 116 9.01 3.58 0.71
N ARG A 117 10.18 3.99 1.20
CA ARG A 117 10.87 5.21 0.73
C ARG A 117 12.19 4.88 0.02
N ILE A 118 12.65 5.85 -0.76
CA ILE A 118 13.28 5.70 -2.07
C ILE A 118 14.72 5.24 -2.09
N THR A 119 15.57 5.59 -1.13
CA THR A 119 17.03 5.40 -1.31
C THR A 119 17.44 3.93 -1.51
N PRO A 120 16.92 2.98 -0.70
CA PRO A 120 17.22 1.58 -0.94
C PRO A 120 16.40 0.97 -2.06
N LEU A 121 15.18 1.49 -2.28
CA LEU A 121 14.33 1.11 -3.41
C LEU A 121 15.00 1.45 -4.73
N PHE A 122 15.60 2.63 -4.88
CA PHE A 122 16.25 3.07 -6.12
C PHE A 122 17.55 2.33 -6.38
N LEU A 123 18.38 2.10 -5.35
CA LEU A 123 19.62 1.32 -5.51
C LEU A 123 19.31 -0.15 -5.85
N SER A 124 18.37 -0.76 -5.12
CA SER A 124 17.94 -2.14 -5.40
C SER A 124 17.18 -2.25 -6.72
N LEU A 125 16.38 -1.24 -7.10
CA LEU A 125 15.71 -1.13 -8.41
C LEU A 125 16.76 -1.09 -9.51
N CYS A 126 17.70 -0.13 -9.49
CA CYS A 126 18.72 0.01 -10.53
C CYS A 126 19.49 -1.30 -10.77
N LEU A 127 19.86 -2.02 -9.70
CA LEU A 127 20.54 -3.30 -9.81
C LEU A 127 19.64 -4.40 -10.38
N LEU A 128 18.40 -4.49 -9.89
CA LEU A 128 17.39 -5.41 -10.41
C LEU A 128 17.15 -5.15 -11.90
N LEU A 129 17.07 -3.88 -12.32
CA LEU A 129 16.94 -3.47 -13.72
C LEU A 129 18.16 -3.88 -14.55
N ILE A 130 19.37 -3.63 -14.06
CA ILE A 130 20.62 -4.03 -14.74
C ILE A 130 20.61 -5.54 -15.01
N PHE A 131 20.24 -6.36 -14.01
CA PHE A 131 20.20 -7.81 -14.18
C PHE A 131 19.07 -8.28 -15.09
N VAL A 132 17.89 -7.65 -15.04
CA VAL A 132 16.79 -7.93 -15.98
C VAL A 132 17.22 -7.62 -17.42
N PHE A 133 17.85 -6.46 -17.66
CA PHE A 133 18.35 -6.11 -18.99
C PHE A 133 19.47 -7.04 -19.45
N TYR A 134 20.41 -7.39 -18.56
CA TYR A 134 21.49 -8.33 -18.89
C TYR A 134 20.94 -9.68 -19.33
N ASP A 135 19.99 -10.23 -18.56
CA ASP A 135 19.29 -11.48 -18.87
C ASP A 135 18.68 -11.44 -20.29
N PHE A 136 17.99 -10.32 -20.55
CA PHE A 136 17.25 -10.09 -21.78
C PHE A 136 18.14 -9.93 -23.01
N PHE A 137 19.16 -9.07 -22.94
CA PHE A 137 20.08 -8.82 -24.05
C PHE A 137 20.89 -10.07 -24.41
N TYR A 138 21.13 -10.95 -23.43
CA TYR A 138 21.85 -12.19 -23.63
C TYR A 138 21.00 -13.28 -24.30
N GLN A 139 19.70 -13.42 -23.96
CA GLN A 139 18.87 -14.54 -24.42
C GLN A 139 17.87 -14.19 -25.52
N THR A 140 17.23 -13.02 -25.48
CA THR A 140 16.01 -12.78 -26.25
C THR A 140 16.17 -11.66 -27.26
N ARG A 141 16.19 -11.99 -28.56
CA ARG A 141 16.04 -11.02 -29.66
C ARG A 141 14.60 -10.49 -29.83
N ASN A 142 13.67 -10.90 -28.97
CA ASN A 142 12.26 -10.56 -29.13
C ASN A 142 11.94 -9.15 -28.62
N ARG A 143 12.04 -8.17 -29.53
CA ARG A 143 11.81 -6.74 -29.26
C ARG A 143 10.46 -6.45 -28.56
N LYS A 144 9.44 -7.29 -28.74
CA LYS A 144 8.13 -7.12 -28.08
C LYS A 144 8.22 -7.31 -26.56
N ILE A 145 8.99 -8.30 -26.12
CA ILE A 145 9.20 -8.59 -24.69
C ILE A 145 10.01 -7.47 -24.05
N LEU A 146 11.05 -7.01 -24.76
CA LEU A 146 11.86 -5.88 -24.32
C LEU A 146 10.98 -4.64 -24.08
N ALA A 147 10.09 -4.35 -25.02
CA ALA A 147 9.19 -3.22 -24.92
C ALA A 147 8.26 -3.34 -23.70
N ALA A 148 7.70 -4.52 -23.43
CA ALA A 148 6.85 -4.72 -22.26
C ALA A 148 7.61 -4.65 -20.92
N ILE A 149 8.82 -5.20 -20.86
CA ILE A 149 9.71 -5.07 -19.71
C ILE A 149 10.04 -3.59 -19.49
N LEU A 150 10.46 -2.87 -20.53
CA LEU A 150 10.73 -1.42 -20.47
C LEU A 150 9.52 -0.63 -19.97
N VAL A 151 8.33 -0.89 -20.51
CA VAL A 151 7.09 -0.25 -20.06
C VAL A 151 6.83 -0.54 -18.58
N SER A 152 7.06 -1.77 -18.13
CA SER A 152 6.89 -2.16 -16.73
C SER A 152 7.84 -1.41 -15.81
N ILE A 153 9.10 -1.31 -16.22
CA ILE A 153 10.16 -0.62 -15.50
C ILE A 153 9.86 0.88 -15.40
N VAL A 154 9.55 1.52 -16.53
CA VAL A 154 9.21 2.95 -16.57
C VAL A 154 7.99 3.24 -15.70
N SER A 155 6.97 2.38 -15.76
CA SER A 155 5.76 2.52 -14.94
C SER A 155 6.07 2.41 -13.45
N LEU A 156 6.96 1.47 -13.08
CA LEU A 156 7.41 1.30 -11.69
C LEU A 156 8.23 2.50 -11.22
N ILE A 157 9.16 3.01 -12.04
CA ILE A 157 9.94 4.22 -11.73
C ILE A 157 9.00 5.41 -11.54
N PHE A 158 8.05 5.63 -12.44
CA PHE A 158 7.08 6.72 -12.32
C PHE A 158 6.24 6.59 -11.05
N TYR A 159 5.83 5.38 -10.71
CA TYR A 159 5.12 5.12 -9.47
C TYR A 159 5.97 5.48 -8.24
N GLU A 160 7.19 4.94 -8.13
CA GLU A 160 8.08 5.21 -6.99
C GLU A 160 8.44 6.71 -6.90
N LEU A 161 8.69 7.35 -8.04
CA LEU A 161 8.93 8.80 -8.12
C LEU A 161 7.69 9.62 -7.74
N SER A 162 6.46 9.15 -8.03
CA SER A 162 5.25 9.84 -7.58
C SER A 162 5.08 9.76 -6.06
N MET A 163 5.55 8.67 -5.45
CA MET A 163 5.52 8.48 -4.02
C MET A 163 6.55 9.36 -3.29
N LEU A 164 7.62 9.81 -3.98
CA LEU A 164 8.53 10.86 -3.47
C LEU A 164 7.80 12.15 -3.13
N HIS A 165 6.74 12.48 -3.87
CA HIS A 165 6.03 13.74 -3.64
C HIS A 165 5.32 13.79 -2.28
N TYR A 166 4.95 12.64 -1.74
CA TYR A 166 4.39 12.56 -0.39
C TYR A 166 5.47 12.65 0.70
N LEU A 167 6.75 12.81 0.35
CA LEU A 167 7.79 13.19 1.29
C LEU A 167 7.70 14.69 1.60
N ASN A 168 8.05 15.02 2.84
CA ASN A 168 7.77 16.28 3.53
C ASN A 168 7.88 17.53 2.65
N ARG A 169 7.01 18.53 2.84
CA ARG A 169 7.09 19.83 2.16
C ARG A 169 8.48 20.47 2.33
N GLU A 170 9.10 20.27 3.49
CA GLU A 170 10.47 20.70 3.80
C GLU A 170 11.55 20.08 2.88
N MET A 171 11.35 18.87 2.37
CA MET A 171 12.27 18.31 1.38
C MET A 171 12.17 19.04 0.04
N TRP A 172 11.02 19.63 -0.29
CA TRP A 172 10.84 20.36 -1.55
C TRP A 172 11.71 21.60 -1.63
N ASP A 173 11.93 22.25 -0.49
CA ASP A 173 12.79 23.44 -0.38
C ASP A 173 14.28 23.08 -0.60
N PHE A 174 14.66 21.83 -0.36
CA PHE A 174 16.01 21.34 -0.62
C PHE A 174 16.27 21.01 -2.11
N TRP A 175 15.22 20.72 -2.88
CA TRP A 175 15.38 20.32 -4.28
C TRP A 175 15.39 21.52 -5.22
N PRO A 176 16.27 21.53 -6.25
CA PRO A 176 16.22 22.55 -7.29
C PRO A 176 14.84 22.63 -7.95
N GLY A 177 14.41 23.84 -8.35
CA GLY A 177 13.07 24.08 -8.89
C GLY A 177 12.69 23.21 -10.10
N PHE A 178 13.65 22.71 -10.88
CA PHE A 178 13.37 21.78 -11.97
C PHE A 178 12.90 20.39 -11.47
N MET A 179 13.42 19.91 -10.33
CA MET A 179 13.01 18.63 -9.74
C MET A 179 11.57 18.68 -9.24
N VAL A 180 11.15 19.84 -8.71
CA VAL A 180 9.75 20.12 -8.33
C VAL A 180 8.82 19.91 -9.52
N GLN A 181 9.19 20.43 -10.69
CA GLN A 181 8.42 20.27 -11.92
C GLN A 181 8.40 18.82 -12.41
N ILE A 182 9.53 18.10 -12.34
CA ILE A 182 9.60 16.68 -12.69
C ILE A 182 8.67 15.87 -11.79
N PHE A 183 8.68 16.08 -10.48
CA PHE A 183 7.80 15.37 -9.56
C PHE A 183 6.32 15.72 -9.77
N ALA A 184 6.00 16.99 -10.07
CA ALA A 184 4.64 17.40 -10.43
C ALA A 184 4.16 16.71 -11.72
N PHE A 185 5.03 16.63 -12.73
CA PHE A 185 4.79 15.88 -13.96
C PHE A 185 4.55 14.39 -13.66
N VAL A 186 5.46 13.73 -12.95
CA VAL A 186 5.33 12.32 -12.58
C VAL A 186 4.04 12.08 -11.79
N ARG A 187 3.68 12.95 -10.83
CA ARG A 187 2.42 12.87 -10.07
C ARG A 187 1.18 12.96 -10.97
N ARG A 188 1.22 13.81 -11.99
CA ARG A 188 0.13 13.91 -12.96
C ARG A 188 -0.03 12.63 -13.76
N TYR A 189 1.09 11.96 -14.09
CA TYR A 189 1.09 10.89 -15.07
C TYR A 189 1.29 9.45 -14.52
N TYR A 190 1.67 9.24 -13.26
CA TYR A 190 1.95 7.89 -12.73
C TYR A 190 0.73 6.96 -12.80
N LYS A 191 -0.49 7.51 -12.71
CA LYS A 191 -1.74 6.76 -12.84
C LYS A 191 -1.86 6.10 -14.22
N TYR A 192 -1.27 6.70 -15.26
CA TYR A 192 -1.20 6.10 -16.60
C TYR A 192 -0.15 5.01 -16.70
N GLY A 193 0.85 4.95 -15.82
CA GLY A 193 1.81 3.83 -15.78
C GLY A 193 1.09 2.49 -15.65
N PHE A 194 0.03 2.44 -14.85
CA PHE A 194 -0.81 1.24 -14.72
C PHE A 194 -1.56 0.89 -16.00
N ILE A 195 -2.02 1.90 -16.75
CA ILE A 195 -2.66 1.72 -18.05
C ILE A 195 -1.63 1.22 -19.07
N LEU A 196 -0.41 1.74 -19.06
CA LEU A 196 0.66 1.29 -19.94
C LEU A 196 1.05 -0.16 -19.67
N LEU A 197 1.15 -0.56 -18.40
CA LEU A 197 1.35 -1.95 -17.97
C LEU A 197 0.22 -2.87 -18.45
N THR A 198 -1.02 -2.40 -18.32
CA THR A 198 -2.23 -3.07 -18.77
C THR A 198 -2.17 -3.31 -20.29
N LEU A 199 -1.82 -2.28 -21.06
CA LEU A 199 -1.65 -2.37 -22.51
C LEU A 199 -0.46 -3.25 -22.90
N ALA A 200 0.63 -3.24 -22.15
CA ALA A 200 1.78 -4.12 -22.38
C ALA A 200 1.39 -5.59 -22.17
N GLY A 201 0.64 -5.91 -21.11
CA GLY A 201 0.09 -7.25 -20.87
C GLY A 201 -0.80 -7.71 -22.04
N LEU A 202 -1.74 -6.86 -22.48
CA LEU A 202 -2.60 -7.13 -23.64
C LEU A 202 -1.81 -7.34 -24.93
N TYR A 203 -0.80 -6.52 -25.19
CA TYR A 203 0.04 -6.61 -26.38
C TYR A 203 0.79 -7.94 -26.44
N LEU A 204 1.16 -8.47 -25.28
CA LEU A 204 1.88 -9.73 -25.16
C LEU A 204 0.97 -10.96 -25.19
N LEU A 205 -0.29 -10.82 -24.76
CA LEU A 205 -1.24 -11.92 -24.59
C LEU A 205 -1.44 -12.79 -25.86
N PRO A 206 -1.61 -12.25 -27.08
CA PRO A 206 -1.74 -13.07 -28.28
C PRO A 206 -0.49 -13.91 -28.59
N ASN A 207 0.70 -13.36 -28.34
CA ASN A 207 1.95 -14.10 -28.56
C ASN A 207 2.10 -15.21 -27.53
N PHE A 208 1.70 -14.95 -26.28
CA PHE A 208 1.66 -15.94 -25.22
C PHE A 208 0.70 -17.10 -25.56
N LEU A 209 -0.53 -16.78 -25.97
CA LEU A 209 -1.54 -17.79 -26.33
C LEU A 209 -1.17 -18.60 -27.58
N ARG A 210 -0.50 -18.00 -28.57
CA ARG A 210 -0.10 -18.68 -29.81
C ARG A 210 1.20 -19.47 -29.67
N ASN A 211 2.10 -19.06 -28.79
CA ASN A 211 3.44 -19.61 -28.69
C ASN A 211 3.56 -20.51 -27.46
N THR A 212 2.96 -21.70 -27.53
CA THR A 212 3.06 -22.77 -26.51
C THR A 212 4.49 -23.29 -26.30
N ARG A 213 5.47 -22.77 -27.05
CA ARG A 213 6.90 -23.08 -26.95
C ARG A 213 7.71 -21.96 -26.30
N LEU A 214 7.14 -21.18 -25.38
CA LEU A 214 7.96 -20.44 -24.42
C LEU A 214 8.64 -21.46 -23.51
N LYS A 215 9.77 -22.02 -23.97
CA LYS A 215 10.55 -23.04 -23.24
C LYS A 215 11.10 -22.50 -21.92
N ASP A 216 11.32 -21.19 -21.84
CA ASP A 216 11.78 -20.54 -20.62
C ASP A 216 10.59 -20.21 -19.70
N LEU A 217 10.54 -20.94 -18.59
CA LEU A 217 9.47 -20.92 -17.59
C LEU A 217 9.38 -19.53 -16.91
N GLU A 218 10.48 -18.79 -16.89
CA GLU A 218 10.62 -17.50 -16.22
C GLU A 218 10.00 -16.36 -17.04
N TYR A 219 10.19 -16.37 -18.35
CA TYR A 219 9.48 -15.44 -19.23
C TYR A 219 7.98 -15.75 -19.23
N SER A 220 7.62 -17.03 -19.25
CA SER A 220 6.22 -17.47 -19.13
C SER A 220 5.60 -16.98 -17.82
N PHE A 221 6.32 -17.03 -16.70
CA PHE A 221 5.88 -16.48 -15.43
C PHE A 221 5.63 -14.97 -15.50
N PHE A 222 6.56 -14.23 -16.09
CA PHE A 222 6.41 -12.79 -16.28
C PHE A 222 5.15 -12.44 -17.11
N TYR A 223 4.88 -13.19 -18.18
CA TYR A 223 3.68 -13.01 -19.00
C TYR A 223 2.38 -13.27 -18.24
N VAL A 224 2.31 -14.39 -17.53
CA VAL A 224 1.13 -14.74 -16.75
C VAL A 224 0.92 -13.71 -15.65
N ALA A 225 1.99 -13.26 -14.97
CA ALA A 225 1.91 -12.23 -13.97
C ALA A 225 1.35 -10.91 -14.53
N LEU A 226 1.89 -10.41 -15.64
CA LEU A 226 1.36 -9.21 -16.30
C LEU A 226 -0.09 -9.38 -16.74
N SER A 227 -0.47 -10.56 -17.22
CA SER A 227 -1.85 -10.84 -17.65
C SER A 227 -2.82 -10.88 -16.47
N VAL A 228 -2.39 -11.45 -15.33
CA VAL A 228 -3.18 -11.43 -14.09
C VAL A 228 -3.30 -10.00 -13.56
N PHE A 229 -2.23 -9.21 -13.57
CA PHE A 229 -2.30 -7.80 -13.19
C PHE A 229 -3.19 -6.98 -14.12
N PHE A 230 -3.23 -7.32 -15.42
CA PHE A 230 -4.17 -6.75 -16.37
C PHE A 230 -5.63 -7.09 -16.00
N ILE A 231 -5.94 -8.36 -15.69
CA ILE A 231 -7.31 -8.74 -15.30
C ILE A 231 -7.71 -8.00 -14.02
N LEU A 232 -6.80 -7.90 -13.06
CA LEU A 232 -7.04 -7.14 -11.84
C LEU A 232 -7.20 -5.64 -12.14
N SER A 233 -6.49 -5.07 -13.11
CA SER A 233 -6.59 -3.64 -13.42
C SER A 233 -7.93 -3.20 -13.98
N ILE A 234 -8.61 -4.08 -14.72
CA ILE A 234 -9.90 -3.81 -15.36
C ILE A 234 -11.10 -4.10 -14.46
N LEU A 235 -10.90 -4.70 -13.28
CA LEU A 235 -12.00 -4.94 -12.36
C LEU A 235 -12.61 -3.59 -11.92
N PRO A 236 -13.94 -3.49 -11.81
CA PRO A 236 -14.63 -2.28 -11.40
C PRO A 236 -14.02 -1.66 -10.14
N LYS A 237 -13.85 -0.33 -10.14
CA LYS A 237 -13.34 0.41 -8.97
C LYS A 237 -14.11 0.10 -7.69
N MET A 238 -15.38 -0.30 -7.74
CA MET A 238 -16.14 -0.70 -6.55
C MET A 238 -15.61 -1.98 -5.89
N LEU A 239 -15.07 -2.92 -6.67
CA LEU A 239 -14.42 -4.13 -6.15
C LEU A 239 -13.00 -3.84 -5.63
N LEU A 240 -12.37 -2.79 -6.16
CA LEU A 240 -10.99 -2.41 -5.87
C LEU A 240 -10.86 -1.11 -5.06
N TYR A 241 -11.96 -0.55 -4.55
CA TYR A 241 -11.95 0.74 -3.86
C TYR A 241 -11.00 0.72 -2.65
N ASN A 242 -10.93 -0.43 -1.98
CA ASN A 242 -10.01 -0.67 -0.87
C ASN A 242 -8.60 -1.09 -1.33
N PHE A 243 -8.45 -1.52 -2.58
CA PHE A 243 -7.19 -1.87 -3.21
C PHE A 243 -6.66 -0.65 -3.96
N ASN A 244 -5.99 0.24 -3.23
CA ASN A 244 -5.26 1.35 -3.83
C ASN A 244 -4.39 0.82 -4.98
N MET A 245 -4.72 1.18 -6.23
CA MET A 245 -4.09 0.63 -7.45
C MET A 245 -2.57 0.79 -7.46
N ALA A 246 -2.08 1.84 -6.77
CA ALA A 246 -0.68 2.04 -6.41
C ALA A 246 -0.02 0.77 -5.84
N ARG A 247 -0.73 0.05 -4.96
CA ARG A 247 -0.23 -1.14 -4.28
C ARG A 247 -0.01 -2.31 -5.24
N PHE A 248 -0.75 -2.38 -6.36
CA PHE A 248 -0.52 -3.42 -7.36
C PHE A 248 0.87 -3.30 -8.03
N MET A 249 1.44 -2.08 -8.08
CA MET A 249 2.81 -1.89 -8.57
C MET A 249 3.84 -2.62 -7.71
N HIS A 250 3.58 -2.78 -6.42
CA HIS A 250 4.47 -3.54 -5.54
C HIS A 250 4.53 -5.03 -5.92
N PHE A 251 3.50 -5.57 -6.59
CA PHE A 251 3.51 -6.95 -7.02
C PHE A 251 4.35 -7.19 -8.28
N LEU A 252 4.63 -6.14 -9.07
CA LEU A 252 5.54 -6.23 -10.23
C LEU A 252 6.99 -6.50 -9.83
N TRP A 253 7.35 -6.17 -8.59
CA TRP A 253 8.69 -6.47 -8.05
C TRP A 253 9.00 -7.95 -8.12
N LEU A 254 8.02 -8.81 -7.93
CA LEU A 254 8.27 -10.23 -7.89
C LEU A 254 8.60 -10.87 -9.25
N PRO A 255 7.79 -10.71 -10.32
CA PRO A 255 8.17 -11.23 -11.62
C PRO A 255 9.47 -10.59 -12.13
N LEU A 256 9.73 -9.30 -11.82
CA LEU A 256 11.02 -8.68 -12.14
C LEU A 256 12.19 -9.24 -11.32
N SER A 257 11.99 -9.58 -10.05
CA SER A 257 13.02 -10.20 -9.20
C SER A 257 13.39 -11.59 -9.70
N ILE A 258 12.43 -12.35 -10.22
CA ILE A 258 12.68 -13.66 -10.84
C ILE A 258 13.55 -13.49 -12.10
N LEU A 259 13.20 -12.57 -12.98
CA LEU A 259 14.02 -12.24 -14.15
C LEU A 259 15.42 -11.75 -13.77
N ALA A 260 15.52 -10.91 -12.73
CA ALA A 260 16.81 -10.44 -12.21
C ALA A 260 17.64 -11.59 -11.65
N SER A 261 17.01 -12.55 -10.96
CA SER A 261 17.72 -13.72 -10.42
C SER A 261 18.35 -14.57 -11.53
N ASN A 262 17.67 -14.70 -12.67
CA ASN A 262 18.24 -15.36 -13.84
C ASN A 262 19.40 -14.57 -14.43
N GLY A 263 19.27 -13.25 -14.52
CA GLY A 263 20.36 -12.38 -14.91
C GLY A 263 21.58 -12.57 -14.00
N ILE A 264 21.37 -12.60 -12.68
CA ILE A 264 22.41 -12.87 -11.68
C ILE A 264 23.03 -14.25 -11.90
N LEU A 265 22.25 -15.30 -12.12
CA LEU A 265 22.78 -16.65 -12.37
C LEU A 265 23.64 -16.70 -13.64
N LYS A 266 23.28 -15.96 -14.69
CA LYS A 266 24.07 -15.87 -15.93
C LYS A 266 25.34 -15.04 -15.76
N VAL A 267 25.27 -13.95 -15.01
CA VAL A 267 26.47 -13.17 -14.63
C VAL A 267 27.31 -13.96 -13.64
N SER A 268 26.74 -14.86 -12.84
CA SER A 268 27.51 -15.77 -12.00
C SER A 268 28.26 -16.77 -12.88
N GLY A 269 29.50 -17.10 -12.53
CA GLY A 269 30.27 -18.07 -13.32
C GLY A 269 31.38 -18.70 -12.51
N LYS A 270 32.34 -19.34 -13.19
CA LYS A 270 33.46 -19.99 -12.50
C LYS A 270 34.43 -19.00 -11.84
N ASN A 271 34.37 -17.71 -12.19
CA ASN A 271 35.22 -16.69 -11.60
C ASN A 271 34.69 -16.27 -10.22
N TRP A 272 35.41 -16.67 -9.17
CA TRP A 272 35.05 -16.39 -7.78
C TRP A 272 35.04 -14.89 -7.45
N ILE A 273 35.92 -14.08 -8.06
CA ILE A 273 35.96 -12.61 -7.85
C ILE A 273 34.67 -11.99 -8.36
N ARG A 274 34.22 -12.39 -9.56
CA ARG A 274 32.96 -11.93 -10.15
C ARG A 274 31.77 -12.27 -9.25
N ASN A 275 31.74 -13.49 -8.71
CA ASN A 275 30.68 -13.92 -7.80
C ASN A 275 30.75 -13.19 -6.44
N ALA A 276 31.95 -12.92 -5.93
CA ALA A 276 32.14 -12.16 -4.71
C ALA A 276 31.64 -10.71 -4.86
N VAL A 277 31.93 -10.07 -6.00
CA VAL A 277 31.41 -8.73 -6.32
C VAL A 277 29.88 -8.75 -6.43
N LEU A 278 29.30 -9.74 -7.13
CA LEU A 278 27.84 -9.90 -7.20
C LEU A 278 27.21 -10.07 -5.82
N ALA A 279 27.77 -10.96 -5.00
CA ALA A 279 27.29 -11.21 -3.65
C ALA A 279 27.39 -9.95 -2.79
N MET A 280 28.49 -9.20 -2.88
CA MET A 280 28.68 -7.93 -2.18
C MET A 280 27.64 -6.89 -2.60
N VAL A 281 27.41 -6.72 -3.90
CA VAL A 281 26.41 -5.78 -4.44
C VAL A 281 24.99 -6.13 -3.97
N ILE A 282 24.60 -7.40 -4.03
CA ILE A 282 23.30 -7.88 -3.53
C ILE A 282 23.19 -7.65 -2.02
N THR A 283 24.24 -7.97 -1.28
CA THR A 283 24.31 -7.85 0.17
C THR A 283 24.19 -6.39 0.60
N ILE A 284 25.00 -5.49 0.05
CA ILE A 284 24.94 -4.05 0.36
C ILE A 284 23.56 -3.49 0.03
N SER A 285 22.95 -3.88 -1.09
CA SER A 285 21.63 -3.39 -1.48
C SER A 285 20.53 -3.89 -0.55
N SER A 286 20.60 -5.17 -0.16
CA SER A 286 19.66 -5.79 0.78
C SER A 286 19.80 -5.20 2.19
N PHE A 287 21.04 -5.00 2.66
CA PHE A 287 21.32 -4.36 3.95
C PHE A 287 20.93 -2.89 3.95
N SER A 288 21.16 -2.15 2.86
CA SER A 288 20.70 -0.77 2.72
C SER A 288 19.18 -0.70 2.82
N PHE A 289 18.46 -1.64 2.18
CA PHE A 289 17.01 -1.74 2.30
C PHE A 289 16.57 -2.11 3.71
N PHE A 290 17.25 -3.07 4.34
CA PHE A 290 16.99 -3.50 5.70
C PHE A 290 17.22 -2.38 6.72
N PHE A 291 18.41 -1.79 6.79
CA PHE A 291 18.75 -0.76 7.76
C PHE A 291 17.91 0.49 7.58
N TYR A 292 17.58 0.86 6.35
CA TYR A 292 16.67 1.95 6.09
C TYR A 292 15.25 1.65 6.58
N SER A 293 14.74 0.45 6.27
CA SER A 293 13.44 0.01 6.77
C SER A 293 13.42 -0.01 8.30
N VAL A 294 14.47 -0.53 8.93
CA VAL A 294 14.64 -0.52 10.39
C VAL A 294 14.72 0.90 10.94
N PHE A 295 15.50 1.79 10.34
CA PHE A 295 15.61 3.20 10.74
C PHE A 295 14.24 3.88 10.72
N PHE A 296 13.48 3.77 9.63
CA PHE A 296 12.14 4.37 9.54
C PHE A 296 11.09 3.75 10.44
N ILE A 297 11.19 2.45 10.64
CA ILE A 297 10.37 1.75 11.61
C ILE A 297 10.74 2.25 13.02
N THR A 298 12.03 2.49 13.30
CA THR A 298 12.60 2.71 14.64
C THR A 298 12.65 4.13 15.12
N PHE A 299 12.65 5.10 14.22
CA PHE A 299 12.61 6.52 14.54
C PHE A 299 11.27 7.12 14.09
N PRO A 300 10.13 6.74 14.72
CA PRO A 300 8.81 7.24 14.34
C PRO A 300 8.67 8.75 14.55
N HIS A 301 9.47 9.35 15.44
CA HIS A 301 9.53 10.81 15.63
C HIS A 301 10.08 11.56 14.42
N GLN A 302 10.79 10.87 13.51
CA GLN A 302 11.20 11.41 12.21
C GLN A 302 10.21 11.08 11.08
N ARG A 303 9.10 10.38 11.39
CA ARG A 303 7.95 10.39 10.48
C ARG A 303 7.43 11.82 10.50
N VAL A 304 7.13 12.33 9.31
CA VAL A 304 6.50 13.64 9.13
C VAL A 304 5.24 13.66 10.00
N SER A 305 5.32 14.31 11.16
CA SER A 305 4.30 14.44 12.20
C SER A 305 3.55 13.13 12.52
N PRO A 306 4.06 12.24 13.39
CA PRO A 306 3.18 11.22 13.95
C PRO A 306 2.01 11.95 14.61
N THR A 307 0.83 11.76 14.05
CA THR A 307 -0.40 12.39 14.50
C THR A 307 -0.85 11.68 15.78
N TYR A 308 -0.16 11.97 16.88
CA TYR A 308 -0.61 11.52 18.19
C TYR A 308 -1.79 12.40 18.59
N TYR A 309 -2.88 11.76 18.97
CA TYR A 309 -3.92 12.48 19.69
C TYR A 309 -3.46 12.67 21.12
N ARG A 310 -3.64 13.88 21.63
CA ARG A 310 -3.41 14.18 23.04
C ARG A 310 -4.45 13.41 23.88
N THR A 311 -4.12 13.16 25.15
CA THR A 311 -5.05 12.46 26.05
C THR A 311 -6.39 13.20 26.12
N GLU A 312 -6.36 14.52 26.24
CA GLU A 312 -7.57 15.36 26.27
C GLU A 312 -8.42 15.27 24.98
N GLU A 313 -7.80 15.02 23.83
CA GLU A 313 -8.52 14.85 22.56
C GLU A 313 -9.25 13.52 22.50
N LEU A 314 -8.63 12.46 23.03
CA LEU A 314 -9.25 11.15 23.15
C LEU A 314 -10.38 11.18 24.19
N GLU A 315 -10.19 11.87 25.31
CA GLU A 315 -11.22 12.09 26.34
C GLU A 315 -12.42 12.86 25.78
N ALA A 316 -12.16 13.91 24.99
CA ALA A 316 -13.20 14.65 24.27
C ALA A 316 -13.98 13.75 23.28
N MET A 317 -13.30 12.92 22.49
CA MET A 317 -13.97 11.99 21.57
C MET A 317 -14.80 10.94 22.32
N ASN A 318 -14.29 10.42 23.43
CA ASN A 318 -15.02 9.49 24.30
C ASN A 318 -16.22 10.16 24.98
N TYR A 319 -16.11 11.46 25.34
CA TYR A 319 -17.22 12.25 25.84
C TYR A 319 -18.33 12.36 24.80
N LEU A 320 -18.00 12.69 23.55
CA LEU A 320 -18.96 12.73 22.44
C LEU A 320 -19.65 11.39 22.22
N GLN A 321 -18.97 10.26 22.45
CA GLN A 321 -19.57 8.93 22.30
C GLN A 321 -20.85 8.76 23.13
N LYS A 322 -20.92 9.39 24.30
CA LYS A 322 -22.06 9.31 25.23
C LYS A 322 -23.17 10.33 24.94
N LYS A 323 -22.99 11.18 23.92
CA LYS A 323 -23.96 12.23 23.53
C LYS A 323 -24.90 11.76 22.41
N PRO A 324 -26.05 12.42 22.21
CA PRO A 324 -26.95 12.16 21.08
C PRO A 324 -26.22 12.15 19.73
N MET A 325 -26.77 11.44 18.75
CA MET A 325 -26.17 11.38 17.42
C MET A 325 -26.12 12.77 16.79
N GLY A 326 -25.07 13.08 16.04
CA GLY A 326 -24.92 14.36 15.36
C GLY A 326 -23.68 14.44 14.46
N THR A 327 -23.57 15.56 13.75
CA THR A 327 -22.43 15.91 12.91
C THR A 327 -21.48 16.83 13.66
N VAL A 328 -20.19 16.52 13.58
CA VAL A 328 -19.13 17.28 14.24
C VAL A 328 -18.32 18.07 13.21
N LEU A 329 -18.16 19.37 13.46
CA LEU A 329 -17.16 20.20 12.81
C LEU A 329 -15.86 20.12 13.61
N SER A 330 -14.78 19.65 12.98
CA SER A 330 -13.45 19.54 13.59
C SER A 330 -12.37 19.71 12.53
N SER A 331 -11.12 19.85 12.98
CA SER A 331 -9.96 19.83 12.07
C SER A 331 -9.89 18.55 11.26
N GLU A 332 -9.23 18.59 10.09
CA GLU A 332 -9.01 17.39 9.27
C GLU A 332 -8.26 16.30 10.05
N ARG A 333 -7.36 16.72 10.94
CA ARG A 333 -6.61 15.84 11.84
C ARG A 333 -7.54 15.06 12.76
N ILE A 334 -8.43 15.73 13.50
CA ILE A 334 -9.39 15.08 14.41
C ILE A 334 -10.44 14.29 13.61
N ALA A 335 -10.95 14.88 12.53
CA ALA A 335 -12.04 14.36 11.71
C ALA A 335 -11.79 12.94 11.18
N TYR A 336 -10.52 12.60 10.89
CA TYR A 336 -10.17 11.30 10.34
C TYR A 336 -10.52 10.13 11.28
N TYR A 337 -10.31 10.30 12.59
CA TYR A 337 -10.56 9.24 13.58
C TYR A 337 -11.76 9.51 14.48
N LEU A 338 -12.33 10.72 14.45
CA LEU A 338 -13.49 11.08 15.26
C LEU A 338 -14.66 10.09 15.12
N PRO A 339 -15.08 9.63 13.92
CA PRO A 339 -16.15 8.64 13.79
C PRO A 339 -15.83 7.27 14.38
N PHE A 340 -14.55 6.94 14.59
CA PHE A 340 -14.13 5.69 15.21
C PHE A 340 -14.33 5.75 16.72
N PHE A 341 -13.87 6.82 17.37
CA PHE A 341 -13.91 6.96 18.83
C PHE A 341 -15.26 7.47 19.36
N SER A 342 -15.90 8.41 18.66
CA SER A 342 -17.13 9.06 19.13
C SER A 342 -18.43 8.46 18.56
N ASN A 343 -18.33 7.61 17.55
CA ASN A 343 -19.49 7.14 16.76
C ASN A 343 -20.37 8.30 16.21
N LYS A 344 -19.78 9.47 15.92
CA LYS A 344 -20.45 10.63 15.31
C LYS A 344 -20.09 10.77 13.83
N PHE A 345 -20.90 11.53 13.09
CA PHE A 345 -20.52 11.96 11.75
C PHE A 345 -19.51 13.10 11.86
N SER A 346 -18.58 13.17 10.92
CA SER A 346 -17.62 14.27 10.82
C SER A 346 -17.87 15.01 9.50
N LEU A 347 -17.85 16.35 9.52
CA LEU A 347 -18.01 17.15 8.30
C LEU A 347 -16.89 16.88 7.31
N LEU A 348 -15.66 16.88 7.84
CA LEU A 348 -14.42 16.54 7.14
C LEU A 348 -14.08 15.06 7.36
N GLY A 349 -13.09 14.55 6.63
CA GLY A 349 -12.62 13.17 6.75
C GLY A 349 -11.50 12.92 5.77
N GLY A 350 -11.06 11.66 5.63
CA GLY A 350 -10.03 11.29 4.66
C GLY A 350 -10.40 11.76 3.24
N GLU A 351 -9.44 12.37 2.53
CA GLU A 351 -9.66 13.13 1.29
C GLU A 351 -10.45 12.40 0.18
N GLN A 352 -10.47 11.06 0.21
CA GLN A 352 -11.06 10.22 -0.83
C GLN A 352 -12.54 9.86 -0.59
N ILE A 353 -13.11 10.24 0.56
CA ILE A 353 -14.43 9.77 1.02
C ILE A 353 -15.47 10.91 1.03
N VAL A 354 -15.04 12.17 1.17
CA VAL A 354 -15.94 13.30 1.40
C VAL A 354 -16.37 13.95 0.08
N VAL A 355 -17.68 13.87 -0.23
CA VAL A 355 -18.27 14.60 -1.37
C VAL A 355 -18.17 16.11 -1.12
N GLY A 356 -17.67 16.85 -2.11
CA GLY A 356 -17.51 18.31 -2.02
C GLY A 356 -16.44 18.77 -1.04
N LEU A 357 -15.39 17.96 -0.82
CA LEU A 357 -14.34 18.21 0.15
C LEU A 357 -13.75 19.63 0.06
N ASP A 358 -13.43 20.12 -1.13
CA ASP A 358 -12.80 21.43 -1.31
C ASP A 358 -13.64 22.56 -0.72
N LYS A 359 -14.95 22.55 -1.00
CA LYS A 359 -15.90 23.54 -0.45
C LYS A 359 -16.01 23.41 1.08
N LYS A 360 -16.08 22.18 1.59
CA LYS A 360 -16.13 21.93 3.04
C LYS A 360 -14.84 22.36 3.74
N LYS A 361 -13.67 22.18 3.14
CA LYS A 361 -12.38 22.67 3.66
C LYS A 361 -12.36 24.20 3.69
N GLN A 362 -12.80 24.85 2.62
CA GLN A 362 -12.92 26.31 2.58
C GLN A 362 -13.89 26.85 3.65
N ASP A 363 -15.04 26.20 3.85
CA ASP A 363 -15.99 26.59 4.88
C ASP A 363 -15.45 26.31 6.29
N TYR A 364 -14.69 25.23 6.51
CA TYR A 364 -13.96 24.97 7.76
C TYR A 364 -12.94 26.08 8.05
N GLU A 365 -12.07 26.40 7.08
CA GLU A 365 -11.06 27.45 7.21
C GLU A 365 -11.72 28.80 7.49
N ARG A 366 -12.87 29.06 6.85
CA ARG A 366 -13.64 30.28 7.09
C ARG A 366 -14.26 30.29 8.48
N PHE A 367 -14.84 29.19 8.96
CA PHE A 367 -15.41 29.11 10.31
C PHE A 367 -14.37 29.45 11.38
N PHE A 368 -13.17 28.87 11.26
CA PHE A 368 -12.05 29.09 12.19
C PHE A 368 -11.16 30.28 11.84
N ASN A 369 -11.56 31.15 10.91
CA ASN A 369 -10.83 32.39 10.67
C ASN A 369 -11.26 33.46 11.69
N TRP A 370 -10.30 34.12 12.35
CA TRP A 370 -10.58 35.14 13.36
C TRP A 370 -11.37 36.34 12.82
N ARG A 371 -11.34 36.62 11.51
CA ARG A 371 -12.09 37.72 10.89
C ARG A 371 -13.53 37.38 10.57
N THR A 372 -13.90 36.11 10.62
CA THR A 372 -15.26 35.68 10.27
C THR A 372 -16.26 36.22 11.27
N GLN A 373 -17.41 36.64 10.77
CA GLN A 373 -18.49 37.18 11.60
C GLN A 373 -19.34 36.04 12.18
N SER A 374 -19.91 36.24 13.37
CA SER A 374 -20.77 35.27 14.04
C SER A 374 -21.93 34.77 13.15
N LYS A 375 -22.54 35.68 12.37
CA LYS A 375 -23.61 35.32 11.41
C LYS A 375 -23.13 34.31 10.37
N GLU A 376 -21.94 34.54 9.80
CA GLU A 376 -21.38 33.64 8.79
C GLU A 376 -20.97 32.28 9.39
N ARG A 377 -20.44 32.27 10.62
CA ARG A 377 -20.18 31.02 11.36
C ARG A 377 -21.46 30.21 11.53
N LEU A 378 -22.54 30.84 11.98
CA LEU A 378 -23.85 30.20 12.14
C LEU A 378 -24.42 29.67 10.81
N GLU A 379 -24.27 30.44 9.72
CA GLU A 379 -24.66 29.98 8.38
C GLU A 379 -23.90 28.72 7.93
N ILE A 380 -22.61 28.60 8.27
CA ILE A 380 -21.81 27.40 7.99
C ILE A 380 -22.30 26.21 8.81
N LEU A 381 -22.56 26.40 10.11
CA LEU A 381 -23.09 25.33 10.98
C LEU A 381 -24.45 24.83 10.49
N ASN A 382 -25.35 25.74 10.15
CA ASN A 382 -26.68 25.41 9.63
C ASN A 382 -26.63 24.70 8.27
N ARG A 383 -25.77 25.16 7.35
CA ARG A 383 -25.60 24.57 6.01
C ARG A 383 -25.26 23.08 6.06
N TYR A 384 -24.50 22.67 7.07
CA TYR A 384 -24.01 21.30 7.20
C TYR A 384 -24.65 20.51 8.33
N HIS A 385 -25.69 21.06 8.98
CA HIS A 385 -26.35 20.47 10.14
C HIS A 385 -25.33 20.02 11.20
N ILE A 386 -24.47 20.95 11.61
CA ILE A 386 -23.46 20.71 12.63
C ILE A 386 -24.12 20.81 14.01
N ASP A 387 -24.02 19.72 14.78
CA ASP A 387 -24.53 19.65 16.15
C ASP A 387 -23.43 19.93 17.18
N TYR A 388 -22.17 19.62 16.83
CA TYR A 388 -21.02 19.80 17.72
C TYR A 388 -19.85 20.47 17.01
N VAL A 389 -19.13 21.34 17.72
CA VAL A 389 -17.85 21.89 17.27
C VAL A 389 -16.76 21.35 18.18
N PHE A 390 -15.84 20.56 17.63
CA PHE A 390 -14.67 20.02 18.33
C PHE A 390 -13.46 20.85 17.97
N VAL A 391 -12.78 21.39 18.98
CA VAL A 391 -11.65 22.30 18.80
C VAL A 391 -10.48 21.87 19.66
N SER A 392 -9.31 21.74 19.05
CA SER A 392 -8.03 21.58 19.74
C SER A 392 -7.17 22.81 19.45
N LYS A 393 -6.51 23.35 20.48
CA LYS A 393 -5.65 24.54 20.38
C LYS A 393 -4.47 24.36 19.41
N GLU A 394 -4.06 23.12 19.12
CA GLU A 394 -3.01 22.86 18.11
C GLU A 394 -3.48 23.14 16.67
N ASP A 395 -4.78 23.04 16.42
CA ASP A 395 -5.32 23.06 15.07
C ASP A 395 -5.78 24.47 14.61
N ILE A 396 -5.83 25.43 15.53
CA ILE A 396 -6.33 26.79 15.29
C ILE A 396 -5.54 27.85 16.07
N ASP A 397 -5.63 29.11 15.65
CA ASP A 397 -5.01 30.23 16.35
C ASP A 397 -5.61 30.43 17.75
N GLN A 398 -4.78 30.87 18.71
CA GLN A 398 -5.20 31.11 20.10
C GLN A 398 -6.39 32.07 20.20
N GLU A 399 -6.37 33.15 19.41
CA GLU A 399 -7.45 34.14 19.39
C GLU A 399 -8.79 33.53 18.96
N VAL A 400 -8.77 32.58 18.03
CA VAL A 400 -9.98 31.88 17.58
C VAL A 400 -10.45 30.91 18.67
N PHE A 401 -9.53 30.20 19.31
CA PHE A 401 -9.83 29.25 20.38
C PHE A 401 -10.55 29.90 21.57
N ASP A 402 -10.13 31.11 21.93
CA ASP A 402 -10.71 31.88 23.03
C ASP A 402 -12.04 32.52 22.60
N ARG A 403 -12.10 33.12 21.41
CA ARG A 403 -13.30 33.82 20.91
C ARG A 403 -14.53 32.92 20.74
N LEU A 404 -14.36 31.62 20.53
CA LEU A 404 -15.50 30.71 20.41
C LEU A 404 -16.36 30.65 21.69
N ASP A 405 -15.83 31.02 22.85
CA ASP A 405 -16.59 31.13 24.09
C ASP A 405 -17.61 32.29 24.05
N ASP A 406 -17.40 33.29 23.18
CA ASP A 406 -18.28 34.47 23.04
C ASP A 406 -19.44 34.24 22.04
N GLU A 407 -19.42 33.14 21.28
CA GLU A 407 -20.42 32.85 20.26
C GLU A 407 -21.72 32.35 20.91
N LYS A 408 -22.78 33.18 20.87
CA LYS A 408 -24.06 32.91 21.55
C LYS A 408 -24.78 31.62 21.13
N PHE A 409 -24.45 31.06 19.97
CA PHE A 409 -25.01 29.81 19.45
C PHE A 409 -24.14 28.59 19.79
N LEU A 410 -23.08 28.76 20.58
CA LEU A 410 -22.20 27.69 21.03
C LEU A 410 -22.24 27.60 22.57
N SER A 411 -22.67 26.44 23.06
CA SER A 411 -22.61 26.12 24.48
C SER A 411 -21.45 25.18 24.77
N LEU A 412 -20.50 25.61 25.59
CA LEU A 412 -19.35 24.78 25.99
C LEU A 412 -19.84 23.59 26.83
N VAL A 413 -19.64 22.37 26.32
CA VAL A 413 -20.10 21.13 26.97
C VAL A 413 -18.96 20.23 27.45
N PHE A 414 -17.73 20.48 27.01
CA PHE A 414 -16.53 19.78 27.46
C PHE A 414 -15.33 20.71 27.33
N TYR A 415 -14.48 20.72 28.36
CA TYR A 415 -13.20 21.41 28.32
C TYR A 415 -12.17 20.63 29.14
N GLU A 416 -11.06 20.28 28.51
CA GLU A 416 -9.93 19.64 29.17
C GLU A 416 -8.63 20.11 28.52
N GLY A 417 -7.81 20.81 29.31
CA GLY A 417 -6.51 21.34 28.88
C GLY A 417 -6.62 22.24 27.64
N THR A 418 -6.29 21.67 26.49
CA THR A 418 -6.27 22.38 25.19
C THR A 418 -7.39 21.99 24.24
N THR A 419 -8.36 21.20 24.68
CA THR A 419 -9.47 20.73 23.87
C THR A 419 -10.82 21.19 24.41
N LYS A 420 -11.68 21.70 23.51
CA LYS A 420 -13.05 22.13 23.79
C LYS A 420 -14.04 21.41 22.87
N ILE A 421 -15.23 21.12 23.39
CA ILE A 421 -16.39 20.75 22.58
C ILE A 421 -17.53 21.70 22.90
N TYR A 422 -18.11 22.27 21.86
CA TYR A 422 -19.33 23.07 21.94
C TYR A 422 -20.50 22.29 21.36
N LEU A 423 -21.67 22.41 21.99
CA LEU A 423 -22.96 22.07 21.43
C LEU A 423 -23.48 23.29 20.65
N VAL A 424 -23.97 23.07 19.43
CA VAL A 424 -24.59 24.13 18.64
C VAL A 424 -26.04 24.29 19.11
N GLU A 425 -26.38 25.47 19.59
CA GLU A 425 -27.76 25.83 19.97
C GLU A 425 -28.50 26.41 18.76
N THR A 426 -29.62 25.81 18.41
CA THR A 426 -30.48 26.16 17.27
C THR A 426 -31.73 26.88 17.68
#